data_AF-A0A961I556-F1
#
_entry.id   AF-A0A961I556-F1
#
_cell.length_a   1.000
_cell.length_b   1.000
_cell.length_c   1.000
_cell.angle_alpha   90.00
_cell.angle_beta   90.00
_cell.angle_gamma   90.00
#
_symmetry.space_group_name_H-M   'P 1'
#
loop_
_entity.id
_entity.type
_entity.pdbx_description
1 polymer ?
#
loop_
_entity_poly.entity_id
_entity_poly.type
_entity_poly.pdbx_seq_one_letter_code
_entity_poly.pdbx_strand_id
1 'polypeptide(L)'
;MGQKVNPVGLRLGITRTWDSVWYANEEYRANLHEDLMIRRIINKRFKRAGIVKIVVERFPEKITINIHTVRPGVIIGQKGSSIEAIKEELKKRVKKPLNISII
;
A
#
# COMPACT_ATOMS: atom_id res chain seq x y z
N MET A 1 17.28 4.89 -29.16
CA MET A 1 16.18 5.86 -28.92
C MET A 1 15.43 5.41 -27.67
N GLY A 2 15.72 6.03 -26.52
CA GLY A 2 15.32 5.57 -25.17
C GLY A 2 15.79 6.54 -24.07
N GLN A 3 15.89 7.83 -24.40
CA GLN A 3 16.49 8.86 -23.55
C GLN A 3 15.47 9.62 -22.69
N LYS A 4 14.22 9.14 -22.60
CA LYS A 4 13.17 9.79 -21.81
C LYS A 4 13.18 9.25 -20.39
N VAL A 5 13.43 10.12 -19.43
CA VAL A 5 13.35 9.82 -18.00
C VAL A 5 11.90 9.58 -17.57
N ASN A 6 11.71 8.78 -16.52
CA ASN A 6 10.38 8.58 -15.94
C ASN A 6 9.89 9.91 -15.31
N PRO A 7 8.79 10.51 -15.80
CA PRO A 7 8.30 11.79 -15.31
C PRO A 7 7.76 11.72 -13.87
N VAL A 8 7.45 10.52 -13.36
CA VAL A 8 7.12 10.33 -11.94
C VAL A 8 8.37 10.54 -11.11
N GLY A 9 9.47 9.87 -11.48
CA GLY A 9 10.74 9.97 -10.76
C GLY A 9 11.31 11.39 -10.77
N LEU A 10 11.28 12.06 -11.93
CA LEU A 10 11.76 13.43 -12.09
C LEU A 10 11.03 14.44 -11.18
N ARG A 11 9.77 14.18 -10.82
CA ARG A 11 8.93 15.08 -10.03
C ARG A 11 8.82 14.70 -8.55
N LEU A 12 9.48 13.62 -8.13
CA LEU A 12 9.53 13.24 -6.71
C LEU A 12 10.23 14.34 -5.91
N GLY A 13 9.60 14.77 -4.81
CA GLY A 13 10.13 15.82 -3.94
C GLY A 13 9.89 17.25 -4.44
N ILE A 14 9.34 17.44 -5.64
CA ILE A 14 8.96 18.76 -6.17
C ILE A 14 7.44 18.93 -6.15
N THR A 15 6.73 18.17 -6.98
CA THR A 15 5.26 18.25 -7.10
C THR A 15 4.57 16.96 -6.65
N ARG A 16 5.29 15.83 -6.62
CA ARG A 16 4.73 14.53 -6.24
C ARG A 16 5.45 13.95 -5.02
N THR A 17 4.67 13.34 -4.13
CA THR A 17 5.15 12.65 -2.93
C THR A 17 5.35 11.15 -3.14
N TRP A 18 6.06 10.52 -2.22
CA TRP A 18 6.33 9.09 -2.19
C TRP A 18 5.06 8.26 -1.94
N ASP A 19 5.06 7.04 -2.46
CA ASP A 19 3.99 6.05 -2.22
C ASP A 19 4.26 5.20 -0.97
N SER A 20 5.47 5.23 -0.41
CA SER A 20 5.79 4.68 0.91
C SER A 20 6.41 5.80 1.73
N VAL A 21 5.80 6.14 2.85
CA VAL A 21 6.24 7.25 3.72
C VAL A 21 6.60 6.65 5.08
N TRP A 22 7.88 6.36 5.27
CA TRP A 22 8.43 5.88 6.53
C TRP A 22 9.95 6.00 6.51
N TYR A 23 10.56 5.90 7.69
CA TYR A 23 12.01 5.93 7.89
C TYR A 23 12.45 4.69 8.67
N ALA A 24 13.57 4.08 8.26
CA ALA A 24 14.22 3.01 9.01
C ALA A 24 15.72 2.99 8.70
N ASN A 25 16.54 2.70 9.71
CA ASN A 25 17.98 2.51 9.56
C ASN A 25 18.28 1.06 9.16
N GLU A 26 18.46 0.17 10.13
CA GLU A 26 18.86 -1.22 9.90
C GLU A 26 17.71 -2.09 9.35
N GLU A 27 16.47 -1.81 9.77
CA GLU A 27 15.29 -2.58 9.37
C GLU A 27 14.77 -2.26 7.95
N TYR A 28 15.44 -1.37 7.21
CA TYR A 28 14.99 -0.91 5.89
C TYR A 28 14.70 -2.07 4.93
N ARG A 29 15.62 -3.04 4.87
CA ARG A 29 15.49 -4.20 3.97
C ARG A 29 14.26 -5.04 4.29
N ALA A 30 14.02 -5.33 5.56
CA ALA A 30 12.86 -6.11 6.00
C ALA A 30 11.56 -5.36 5.70
N ASN A 31 11.50 -4.08 6.06
CA ASN A 31 10.34 -3.21 5.82
C ASN A 31 10.02 -3.08 4.32
N LEU A 32 11.04 -2.97 3.46
CA LEU A 32 10.84 -2.91 2.01
C LEU A 32 10.25 -4.22 1.45
N HIS A 33 10.75 -5.38 1.90
CA HIS A 33 10.22 -6.66 1.45
C HIS A 33 8.76 -6.87 1.88
N GLU A 34 8.40 -6.43 3.09
CA GLU A 34 7.02 -6.42 3.55
C GLU A 34 6.14 -5.50 2.69
N ASP A 35 6.57 -4.27 2.40
CA ASP A 35 5.83 -3.33 1.55
C ASP A 35 5.54 -3.90 0.16
N LEU A 36 6.55 -4.52 -0.47
CA LEU A 36 6.40 -5.17 -1.77
C LEU A 36 5.41 -6.34 -1.71
N MET A 37 5.44 -7.12 -0.62
CA MET A 37 4.49 -8.21 -0.42
C MET A 37 3.05 -7.69 -0.27
N ILE A 38 2.84 -6.68 0.57
CA ILE A 38 1.54 -6.04 0.79
C ILE A 38 0.96 -5.56 -0.54
N ARG A 39 1.75 -4.82 -1.33
CA ARG A 39 1.33 -4.33 -2.65
C ARG A 39 0.94 -5.46 -3.62
N ARG A 40 1.70 -6.56 -3.63
CA ARG A 40 1.39 -7.73 -4.47
C ARG A 40 0.08 -8.41 -4.07
N ILE A 41 -0.15 -8.59 -2.77
CA ILE A 41 -1.38 -9.23 -2.26
C ILE A 41 -2.60 -8.39 -2.63
N ILE A 42 -2.56 -7.09 -2.34
CA ILE A 42 -3.66 -6.15 -2.62
C ILE A 42 -3.98 -6.12 -4.12
N ASN A 43 -2.96 -5.95 -4.97
CA ASN A 43 -3.16 -5.92 -6.43
C ASN A 43 -3.66 -7.25 -7.00
N LYS A 44 -3.22 -8.39 -6.46
CA LYS A 44 -3.67 -9.71 -6.92
C LYS A 44 -5.13 -9.95 -6.57
N ARG A 45 -5.55 -9.56 -5.37
CA ARG A 45 -6.90 -9.82 -4.84
C ARG A 45 -7.95 -8.86 -5.42
N PHE A 46 -7.59 -7.60 -5.63
CA PHE A 46 -8.52 -6.55 -6.07
C PHE A 46 -8.30 -6.05 -7.50
N LYS A 47 -7.92 -6.93 -8.43
CA LYS A 47 -7.74 -6.56 -9.85
C LYS A 47 -8.95 -5.85 -10.46
N ARG A 48 -10.17 -6.18 -10.02
CA ARG A 48 -11.42 -5.60 -10.54
C ARG A 48 -11.79 -4.25 -9.92
N ALA A 49 -11.14 -3.85 -8.82
CA ALA A 49 -11.46 -2.62 -8.10
C ALA A 49 -10.92 -1.35 -8.77
N GLY A 50 -9.91 -1.47 -9.65
CA GLY A 50 -9.28 -0.31 -10.29
C GLY A 50 -8.49 0.51 -9.27
N ILE A 51 -7.46 -0.10 -8.68
CA ILE A 51 -6.58 0.57 -7.71
C ILE A 51 -5.68 1.55 -8.46
N VAL A 52 -5.70 2.81 -8.00
CA VAL A 52 -4.91 3.90 -8.60
C VAL A 52 -3.58 4.07 -7.88
N LYS A 53 -3.59 4.04 -6.54
CA LYS A 53 -2.43 4.29 -5.70
C LYS A 53 -2.56 3.50 -4.40
N ILE A 54 -1.45 2.95 -3.91
CA ILE A 54 -1.37 2.34 -2.58
C ILE A 54 -0.29 3.10 -1.82
N VAL A 55 -0.71 3.87 -0.82
CA VAL A 55 0.22 4.59 0.06
C VAL A 55 0.41 3.78 1.33
N VAL A 56 1.67 3.49 1.67
CA VAL A 56 2.04 2.77 2.89
C VAL A 56 2.73 3.72 3.83
N GLU A 57 2.12 3.97 4.99
CA GLU A 57 2.67 4.80 6.05
C GLU A 57 3.03 3.88 7.22
N ARG A 58 4.30 3.89 7.64
CA ARG A 58 4.73 3.13 8.81
C ARG A 58 5.08 4.10 9.93
N PHE A 59 4.34 4.00 11.01
CA PHE A 59 4.67 4.60 12.29
C PHE A 59 5.33 3.53 13.18
N PRO A 60 6.06 3.92 14.24
CA PRO A 60 6.69 2.96 15.15
C PRO A 60 5.70 1.91 15.68
N GLU A 61 4.49 2.37 16.04
CA GLU A 61 3.45 1.54 16.65
C GLU A 61 2.51 0.86 15.66
N LYS A 62 2.23 1.48 14.51
CA LYS A 62 1.19 1.03 13.57
C LYS A 62 1.56 1.24 12.11
N ILE A 63 1.05 0.38 11.25
CA ILE A 63 1.18 0.52 9.80
C ILE A 63 -0.19 0.89 9.23
N THR A 64 -0.26 2.00 8.53
CA THR A 64 -1.46 2.48 7.85
C THR A 64 -1.31 2.25 6.34
N ILE A 65 -2.26 1.56 5.74
CA ILE A 65 -2.32 1.33 4.30
C ILE A 65 -3.51 2.12 3.76
N ASN A 66 -3.20 3.13 2.96
CA ASN A 66 -4.20 3.95 2.28
C ASN A 66 -4.35 3.44 0.84
N ILE A 67 -5.51 2.90 0.51
CA ILE A 67 -5.81 2.37 -0.82
C ILE A 67 -6.70 3.38 -1.54
N HIS A 68 -6.16 3.98 -2.62
CA HIS A 68 -6.92 4.84 -3.51
C HIS A 68 -7.52 4.02 -4.64
N THR A 69 -8.85 4.04 -4.74
CA THR A 69 -9.58 3.16 -5.65
C THR A 69 -10.71 3.89 -6.38
N VAL A 70 -10.96 3.50 -7.62
CA VAL A 70 -12.12 4.02 -8.37
C VAL A 70 -13.43 3.38 -7.87
N ARG A 71 -13.36 2.14 -7.35
CA ARG A 71 -14.54 1.38 -6.90
C ARG A 71 -14.35 0.89 -5.47
N PRO A 72 -14.64 1.71 -4.45
CA PRO A 72 -14.46 1.33 -3.04
C PRO A 72 -15.37 0.17 -2.61
N GLY A 73 -16.58 0.08 -3.16
CA GLY A 73 -17.54 -0.98 -2.81
C GLY A 73 -17.02 -2.40 -3.07
N VAL A 74 -16.18 -2.59 -4.10
CA VAL A 74 -15.58 -3.90 -4.41
C VAL A 74 -14.55 -4.31 -3.36
N ILE A 75 -13.88 -3.34 -2.73
CA ILE A 75 -12.86 -3.57 -1.71
C ILE A 75 -13.49 -3.78 -0.33
N ILE A 76 -14.53 -3.02 0.00
CA ILE A 76 -15.28 -3.18 1.25
C ILE A 76 -16.03 -4.52 1.27
N GLY A 77 -16.67 -4.89 0.14
CA GLY A 77 -17.50 -6.09 0.04
C GLY A 77 -18.83 -5.97 0.82
N GLN A 78 -19.57 -7.07 0.92
CA GLN A 78 -20.82 -7.08 1.70
C GLN A 78 -20.49 -6.95 3.20
N LYS A 79 -21.01 -5.90 3.84
CA LYS A 79 -20.84 -5.60 5.28
C LYS A 79 -19.37 -5.54 5.77
N GLY A 80 -18.40 -5.25 4.90
CA GLY A 80 -16.98 -5.14 5.29
C GLY A 80 -16.19 -6.45 5.23
N SER A 81 -16.82 -7.59 4.95
CA SER A 81 -16.18 -8.92 5.04
C SER A 81 -14.87 -9.05 4.25
N SER A 82 -14.77 -8.39 3.08
CA SER A 82 -13.58 -8.46 2.24
C SER A 82 -12.39 -7.71 2.86
N ILE A 83 -12.65 -6.61 3.57
CA ILE A 83 -11.61 -5.83 4.26
C ILE A 83 -11.12 -6.58 5.51
N GLU A 84 -12.02 -7.20 6.28
CA GLU A 84 -11.64 -8.02 7.43
C GLU A 84 -10.77 -9.19 7.00
N ALA A 85 -11.17 -9.91 5.94
CA ALA A 85 -10.42 -11.07 5.45
C ALA A 85 -9.00 -10.71 4.99
N ILE A 86 -8.78 -9.50 4.46
CA ILE A 86 -7.43 -9.03 4.10
C ILE A 86 -6.66 -8.56 5.31
N LYS A 87 -7.32 -7.89 6.25
CA LYS A 87 -6.70 -7.47 7.50
C LYS A 87 -6.17 -8.69 8.27
N GLU A 88 -6.92 -9.79 8.31
CA GLU A 88 -6.47 -11.05 8.90
C GLU A 88 -5.32 -11.70 8.13
N GLU A 89 -5.39 -11.74 6.80
CA GLU A 89 -4.32 -12.29 5.96
C GLU A 89 -3.00 -11.53 6.14
N LEU A 90 -3.07 -10.20 6.20
CA LEU A 90 -1.90 -9.35 6.40
C LEU A 90 -1.37 -9.41 7.84
N LYS A 91 -2.25 -9.51 8.85
CA LYS A 91 -1.85 -9.72 10.25
C LYS A 91 -1.03 -10.99 10.47
N LYS A 92 -1.27 -12.06 9.70
CA LYS A 92 -0.49 -13.30 9.81
C LYS A 92 0.96 -13.15 9.34
N ARG A 93 1.23 -12.15 8.48
CA ARG A 93 2.53 -11.94 7.85
C ARG A 93 3.30 -10.76 8.42
N VAL A 94 2.60 -9.81 9.05
CA VAL A 94 3.16 -8.58 9.59
C VAL A 94 2.94 -8.57 11.11
N LYS A 95 4.01 -8.35 11.87
CA LYS A 95 3.97 -8.37 13.34
C LYS A 95 3.31 -7.12 13.96
N LYS A 96 3.30 -6.00 13.23
CA LYS A 96 2.76 -4.72 13.70
C LYS A 96 1.26 -4.61 13.43
N PRO A 97 0.50 -3.87 14.27
CA PRO A 97 -0.91 -3.65 14.04
C PRO A 97 -1.13 -2.87 12.75
N LEU A 98 -2.07 -3.36 11.94
CA LEU A 98 -2.40 -2.83 10.63
C LEU A 98 -3.71 -2.04 10.68
N ASN A 99 -3.71 -0.84 10.09
CA ASN A 99 -4.90 -0.09 9.76
C ASN A 99 -5.04 0.02 8.23
N ILE A 100 -6.24 -0.20 7.71
CA ILE A 100 -6.52 -0.10 6.28
C ILE A 100 -7.56 0.99 6.11
N SER A 101 -7.22 2.01 5.32
CA SER A 101 -8.09 3.12 4.98
C SER A 101 -8.31 3.14 3.47
N ILE A 102 -9.55 3.35 3.06
CA ILE A 102 -9.95 3.40 1.66
C ILE A 102 -10.31 4.85 1.33
N ILE A 103 -9.73 5.36 0.24
CA ILE A 103 -9.93 6.71 -0.28
C ILE A 103 -10.46 6.62 -1.71
#